data_AF-A0A3M1AS19-F1
#
_entry.id   AF-A0A3M1AS19-F1
#
_cell.length_a   1.000
_cell.length_b   1.000
_cell.length_c   1.000
_cell.angle_alpha   90.00
_cell.angle_beta   90.00
_cell.angle_gamma   90.00
#
_symmetry.space_group_name_H-M   'P 1'
#
loop_
_entity.id
_entity.type
_entity.pdbx_description
1 polymer ?
#
loop_
_entity_poly.entity_id
_entity_poly.type
_entity_poly.pdbx_seq_one_letter_code
_entity_poly.pdbx_strand_id
1 'polypeptide(L)'
;MFFCPVFGWRQSYLICRNSPGNPTVRLLMKYLEVSEYKIHIGPAGQALTELLEAGAYSKAVLLVDANSEKFCLPQLGDIQLPVIRIEPGEQYKSIRTCEYIWQQMMALGMDRHSLLINLGGGVIGDMGGFCAATFFRGIPFVQIPTTLLSQVDASIGGKLGVDLNWVKNAVGVFKNPRAVLVDPEFLQTLPPSELRSGFAEVIKHALIADSELWNQLLPLQDLGTVDWAPILEASLRIKRDVVQEDPYEKG
;
A
#
# COMPACT_ATOMS: atom_id res chain seq x y z
N MET A 1 -45.15 11.29 -17.11
CA MET A 1 -45.24 11.89 -15.77
C MET A 1 -44.75 10.83 -14.79
N PHE A 2 -43.48 10.89 -14.37
CA PHE A 2 -43.05 11.51 -13.09
C PHE A 2 -43.60 10.71 -11.90
N PHE A 3 -42.86 10.13 -10.94
CA PHE A 3 -41.51 10.37 -10.42
C PHE A 3 -41.02 9.08 -9.72
N CYS A 4 -39.70 8.87 -9.68
CA CYS A 4 -38.99 7.85 -8.91
C CYS A 4 -38.36 8.48 -7.65
N PRO A 5 -38.34 7.80 -6.49
CA PRO A 5 -37.26 7.94 -5.50
C PRO A 5 -36.59 6.58 -5.26
N VAL A 6 -35.30 6.40 -5.55
CA VAL A 6 -34.10 6.75 -4.74
C VAL A 6 -33.91 5.83 -3.51
N PHE A 7 -32.94 4.93 -3.67
CA PHE A 7 -31.94 4.42 -2.71
C PHE A 7 -32.38 3.82 -1.35
N GLY A 8 -32.07 2.53 -1.19
CA GLY A 8 -31.89 1.86 0.10
C GLY A 8 -30.84 0.77 -0.02
N TRP A 9 -29.59 1.08 0.29
CA TRP A 9 -28.50 0.11 0.40
C TRP A 9 -28.77 -0.81 1.60
N ARG A 10 -28.99 -2.10 1.35
CA ARG A 10 -28.99 -3.12 2.42
C ARG A 10 -27.57 -3.67 2.59
N GLN A 11 -26.91 -3.24 3.66
CA GLN A 11 -25.75 -3.92 4.24
C GLN A 11 -26.20 -5.30 4.75
N SER A 12 -25.70 -6.38 4.14
CA SER A 12 -25.82 -7.73 4.68
C SER A 12 -24.81 -7.91 5.81
N TYR A 13 -25.24 -7.66 7.05
CA TYR A 13 -24.53 -8.07 8.26
C TYR A 13 -24.72 -9.58 8.49
N LEU A 14 -23.71 -10.39 8.21
CA LEU A 14 -23.64 -11.77 8.71
C LEU A 14 -22.96 -11.77 10.08
N ILE A 15 -23.79 -11.80 11.13
CA ILE A 15 -23.40 -11.98 12.52
C ILE A 15 -23.31 -13.49 12.78
N CYS A 16 -22.09 -14.04 12.88
CA CYS A 16 -21.89 -15.36 13.48
C CYS A 16 -21.61 -15.20 14.98
N ARG A 17 -22.48 -15.79 15.82
CA ARG A 17 -22.36 -15.80 17.28
C ARG A 17 -21.58 -17.02 17.80
N ASN A 18 -20.70 -16.72 18.76
CA ASN A 18 -20.26 -17.46 19.97
C ASN A 18 -19.24 -18.62 19.90
N SER A 19 -18.08 -18.41 20.56
CA SER A 19 -17.66 -19.16 21.76
C SER A 19 -16.63 -18.33 22.58
N PRO A 20 -16.49 -18.52 23.92
CA PRO A 20 -15.85 -17.55 24.81
C PRO A 20 -14.37 -17.85 25.06
N GLY A 21 -13.51 -16.85 24.90
CA GLY A 21 -12.12 -16.91 25.32
C GLY A 21 -11.19 -16.07 24.44
N ASN A 22 -10.65 -15.00 25.04
CA ASN A 22 -9.62 -14.10 24.52
C ASN A 22 -10.12 -12.98 23.57
N PRO A 23 -9.98 -11.68 23.93
CA PRO A 23 -10.30 -10.58 23.02
C PRO A 23 -9.15 -10.42 22.02
N THR A 24 -9.03 -11.35 21.08
CA THR A 24 -8.29 -11.05 19.85
C THR A 24 -9.17 -10.07 19.09
N VAL A 25 -8.75 -8.80 19.02
CA VAL A 25 -9.35 -7.82 18.12
C VAL A 25 -9.22 -8.41 16.72
N ARG A 26 -10.27 -9.05 16.21
CA ARG A 26 -10.33 -9.46 14.80
C ARG A 26 -10.32 -8.16 14.01
N LEU A 27 -9.18 -7.81 13.43
CA LEU A 27 -9.10 -6.78 12.40
C LEU A 27 -10.06 -7.20 11.29
N LEU A 28 -11.21 -6.52 11.22
CA LEU A 28 -12.17 -6.71 10.15
C LEU A 28 -11.50 -6.27 8.85
N MET A 29 -11.41 -7.18 7.88
CA MET A 29 -10.94 -6.85 6.54
C MET A 29 -11.87 -5.81 5.92
N LYS A 30 -11.31 -4.68 5.50
CA LYS A 30 -12.04 -3.62 4.81
C LYS A 30 -11.46 -3.38 3.42
N TYR A 31 -12.33 -2.89 2.54
CA TYR A 31 -12.00 -2.62 1.15
C TYR A 31 -12.42 -1.20 0.80
N LEU A 32 -11.52 -0.46 0.17
CA LEU A 32 -11.83 0.80 -0.49
C LEU A 32 -11.61 0.63 -1.99
N GLU A 33 -12.65 0.89 -2.78
CA GLU A 33 -12.54 0.89 -4.24
C GLU A 33 -11.99 2.23 -4.71
N VAL A 34 -10.85 2.18 -5.39
CA VAL A 34 -10.34 3.24 -6.25
C VAL A 34 -10.71 2.82 -7.67
N SER A 35 -11.00 3.76 -8.58
CA SER A 35 -11.59 3.51 -9.91
C SER A 35 -11.10 2.24 -10.65
N GLU A 36 -9.81 1.91 -10.55
CA GLU A 36 -9.18 0.79 -11.26
C GLU A 36 -8.60 -0.33 -10.37
N TYR A 37 -8.60 -0.17 -9.04
CA TYR A 37 -7.98 -1.14 -8.11
C TYR A 37 -8.54 -1.05 -6.69
N LYS A 38 -8.25 -2.08 -5.88
CA LYS A 38 -8.74 -2.18 -4.50
C LYS A 38 -7.63 -1.87 -3.50
N ILE A 39 -7.97 -1.11 -2.47
CA ILE A 39 -7.16 -0.95 -1.27
C ILE A 39 -7.76 -1.86 -0.21
N HIS A 40 -6.96 -2.80 0.28
CA HIS A 40 -7.31 -3.71 1.36
C HIS A 40 -6.72 -3.15 2.65
N ILE A 41 -7.51 -3.09 3.71
CA ILE A 41 -7.06 -2.67 5.04
C ILE A 41 -7.27 -3.84 6.00
N GLY A 42 -6.17 -4.31 6.61
CA GLY A 42 -6.15 -5.47 7.50
C GLY A 42 -4.98 -6.41 7.19
N PRO A 43 -5.07 -7.69 7.62
CA PRO A 43 -3.96 -8.64 7.52
C PRO A 43 -3.46 -8.83 6.07
N ALA A 44 -2.28 -8.28 5.76
CA ALA A 44 -1.75 -8.27 4.39
C ALA A 44 -1.37 -9.67 3.90
N GLY A 45 -0.91 -10.56 4.80
CA GLY A 45 -0.58 -11.95 4.46
C GLY A 45 -1.78 -12.71 3.90
N GLN A 46 -2.94 -12.61 4.58
CA GLN A 46 -4.18 -13.24 4.13
C GLN A 46 -4.63 -12.67 2.78
N ALA A 47 -4.64 -11.34 2.65
CA ALA A 47 -5.05 -10.69 1.41
C ALA A 47 -4.13 -11.02 0.23
N LEU A 48 -2.82 -11.17 0.48
CA LEU A 48 -1.85 -11.57 -0.54
C LEU A 48 -2.08 -13.02 -0.98
N THR A 49 -2.31 -13.95 -0.04
CA THR A 49 -2.64 -15.34 -0.36
C THR A 49 -3.90 -15.43 -1.23
N GLU A 50 -4.97 -14.76 -0.83
CA GLU A 50 -6.22 -14.71 -1.61
C GLU A 50 -6.00 -14.15 -3.03
N LEU A 51 -5.15 -13.12 -3.16
CA LEU A 51 -4.79 -12.52 -4.45
C LEU A 51 -3.98 -13.48 -5.34
N LEU A 52 -3.04 -14.22 -4.75
CA LEU A 52 -2.21 -15.19 -5.46
C LEU A 52 -3.05 -16.39 -5.92
N GLU A 53 -3.97 -16.88 -5.10
CA GLU A 53 -4.88 -17.98 -5.43
C GLU A 53 -5.90 -17.60 -6.51
N ALA A 54 -6.41 -16.36 -6.48
CA ALA A 54 -7.34 -15.86 -7.48
C ALA A 54 -6.66 -15.49 -8.81
N GLY A 55 -5.34 -15.31 -8.81
CA GLY A 55 -4.57 -14.84 -9.95
C GLY A 55 -3.93 -15.96 -10.77
N ALA A 56 -4.04 -15.90 -12.09
CA ALA A 56 -3.31 -16.79 -13.00
C ALA A 56 -1.93 -16.20 -13.36
N TYR A 57 -1.04 -16.09 -12.38
CA TYR A 57 0.33 -15.58 -12.59
C TYR A 57 1.30 -16.72 -12.93
N SER A 58 2.18 -16.50 -13.92
CA SER A 58 3.23 -17.48 -14.26
C SER A 58 4.28 -17.61 -13.15
N LYS A 59 4.53 -16.49 -12.45
CA LYS A 59 5.50 -16.37 -11.34
C LYS A 59 5.14 -15.15 -10.50
N ALA A 60 5.39 -15.20 -9.20
CA ALA A 60 5.33 -14.05 -8.31
C ALA A 60 6.69 -13.88 -7.61
N VAL A 61 7.14 -12.63 -7.48
CA VAL A 61 8.43 -12.29 -6.85
C VAL A 61 8.22 -11.12 -5.89
N LEU A 62 8.85 -11.19 -4.72
CA LEU A 62 8.86 -10.12 -3.73
C LEU A 62 10.06 -9.19 -3.98
N LEU A 63 9.81 -7.88 -3.99
CA LEU A 63 10.83 -6.85 -3.90
C LEU A 63 10.78 -6.22 -2.52
N VAL A 64 11.91 -6.22 -1.81
CA VAL A 64 12.05 -5.71 -0.45
C VAL A 64 13.35 -4.94 -0.27
N ASP A 65 13.37 -4.01 0.68
CA ASP A 65 14.62 -3.54 1.29
C ASP A 65 15.02 -4.41 2.49
N ALA A 66 16.26 -4.28 2.96
CA ALA A 66 16.79 -5.07 4.07
C ALA A 66 16.00 -4.94 5.40
N ASN A 67 15.36 -3.79 5.67
CA ASN A 67 14.53 -3.62 6.87
C ASN A 67 13.17 -4.29 6.68
N SER A 68 12.53 -4.08 5.53
CA SER A 68 11.24 -4.67 5.20
C SER A 68 11.32 -6.21 5.14
N GLU A 69 12.41 -6.77 4.62
CA GLU A 69 12.70 -8.20 4.68
C GLU A 69 12.80 -8.70 6.13
N LYS A 70 13.49 -7.96 6.99
CA LYS A 70 13.72 -8.39 8.37
C LYS A 70 12.47 -8.28 9.26
N PHE A 71 11.71 -7.20 9.12
CA PHE A 71 10.66 -6.84 10.07
C PHE A 71 9.25 -7.09 9.54
N CYS A 72 9.01 -6.94 8.23
CA CYS A 72 7.66 -6.97 7.66
C CYS A 72 7.36 -8.30 6.96
N LEU A 73 8.34 -8.88 6.24
CA LEU A 73 8.13 -10.15 5.54
C LEU A 73 7.69 -11.29 6.47
N PRO A 74 8.25 -11.47 7.69
CA PRO A 74 7.78 -12.53 8.60
C PRO A 74 6.32 -12.35 9.07
N GLN A 75 5.79 -11.12 9.04
CA GLN A 75 4.41 -10.83 9.42
C GLN A 75 3.40 -11.24 8.34
N LEU A 76 3.85 -11.48 7.10
CA LEU A 76 2.99 -11.98 6.03
C LEU A 76 2.62 -13.47 6.18
N GLY A 77 3.20 -14.18 7.15
CA GLY A 77 3.01 -15.62 7.34
C GLY A 77 3.93 -16.47 6.46
N ASP A 78 3.52 -17.69 6.16
CA ASP A 78 4.31 -18.67 5.38
C ASP A 78 4.22 -18.39 3.86
N ILE A 79 4.69 -17.22 3.44
CA ILE A 79 4.78 -16.85 2.02
C ILE A 79 6.14 -17.27 1.46
N GLN A 80 6.12 -18.30 0.62
CA GLN A 80 7.32 -18.84 -0.03
C GLN A 80 7.45 -18.33 -1.46
N LEU A 81 7.99 -17.12 -1.62
CA LEU A 81 8.26 -16.51 -2.92
C LEU A 81 9.75 -16.17 -3.06
N PRO A 82 10.31 -16.18 -4.28
CA PRO A 82 11.63 -15.62 -4.53
C PRO A 82 11.67 -14.14 -4.13
N VAL A 83 12.78 -13.73 -3.52
CA VAL A 83 12.99 -12.37 -2.99
C VAL A 83 14.10 -11.68 -3.76
N ILE A 84 13.85 -10.46 -4.21
CA ILE A 84 14.84 -9.49 -4.66
C ILE A 84 15.04 -8.51 -3.52
N ARG A 85 16.24 -8.50 -2.93
CA ARG A 85 16.61 -7.56 -1.87
C ARG A 85 17.40 -6.39 -2.42
N ILE A 86 17.09 -5.18 -1.96
CA ILE A 86 17.91 -4.00 -2.15
C ILE A 86 18.31 -3.37 -0.80
N GLU A 87 19.24 -2.41 -0.85
CA GLU A 87 19.61 -1.63 0.33
C GLU A 87 18.57 -0.52 0.61
N PRO A 88 18.28 -0.22 1.89
CA PRO A 88 17.27 0.77 2.26
C PRO A 88 17.78 2.21 2.08
N GLY A 89 16.87 3.12 1.70
CA GLY A 89 17.08 4.56 1.70
C GLY A 89 16.90 5.24 0.34
N GLU A 90 16.59 6.54 0.37
CA GLU A 90 16.28 7.35 -0.82
C GLU A 90 17.42 7.36 -1.85
N GLN A 91 18.68 7.31 -1.41
CA GLN A 91 19.85 7.27 -2.30
C GLN A 91 19.84 6.06 -3.28
N TYR A 92 19.12 5.00 -2.93
CA TYR A 92 18.96 3.82 -3.78
C TYR A 92 17.76 3.93 -4.72
N LYS A 93 16.96 5.00 -4.64
CA LYS A 93 15.85 5.29 -5.55
C LYS A 93 16.36 5.83 -6.89
N SER A 94 17.12 5.01 -7.61
CA SER A 94 17.84 5.43 -8.81
C SER A 94 17.64 4.46 -9.98
N ILE A 95 17.90 4.94 -11.19
CA ILE A 95 17.85 4.10 -12.40
C ILE A 95 18.82 2.92 -12.35
N ARG A 96 19.94 3.04 -11.64
CA ARG A 96 20.92 1.95 -11.47
C ARG A 96 20.35 0.81 -10.64
N THR A 97 19.60 1.15 -9.59
CA THR A 97 18.91 0.15 -8.78
C THR A 97 17.78 -0.51 -9.58
N CYS A 98 17.09 0.26 -10.44
CA CYS A 98 16.10 -0.32 -11.37
C CYS A 98 16.74 -1.34 -12.32
N GLU A 99 17.92 -1.03 -12.86
CA GLU A 99 18.66 -1.95 -13.72
C GLU A 99 18.99 -3.26 -12.99
N TYR A 100 19.47 -3.16 -11.75
CA TYR A 100 19.69 -4.34 -10.90
C TYR A 100 18.40 -5.15 -10.70
N ILE A 101 17.29 -4.50 -10.36
CA ILE A 101 15.99 -5.16 -10.15
C ILE A 101 15.56 -5.88 -11.44
N TRP A 102 15.63 -5.23 -12.62
CA TRP A 102 15.27 -5.87 -13.89
C TRP A 102 16.16 -7.09 -14.21
N GLN A 103 17.46 -7.01 -13.92
CA GLN A 103 18.37 -8.14 -14.09
C GLN A 103 17.98 -9.31 -13.17
N GLN A 104 17.63 -9.05 -11.91
CA GLN A 104 17.16 -10.10 -10.99
C GLN A 104 15.82 -10.69 -11.43
N MET A 105 14.87 -9.86 -11.86
CA MET A 105 13.58 -10.32 -12.41
C MET A 105 13.79 -11.25 -13.61
N MET A 106 14.71 -10.90 -14.50
CA MET A 106 15.08 -11.72 -15.66
C MET A 106 15.76 -13.04 -15.22
N ALA A 107 16.69 -12.98 -14.26
CA ALA A 107 17.39 -14.16 -13.75
C ALA A 107 16.45 -15.14 -13.04
N LEU A 108 15.43 -14.61 -12.34
CA LEU A 108 14.36 -15.40 -11.73
C LEU A 108 13.37 -15.95 -12.78
N GLY A 109 13.54 -15.62 -14.06
CA GLY A 109 12.68 -16.07 -15.16
C GLY A 109 11.27 -15.54 -15.04
N MET A 110 11.11 -14.26 -14.67
CA MET A 110 9.83 -13.56 -14.81
C MET A 110 9.54 -13.29 -16.29
N ASP A 111 8.27 -13.34 -16.66
CA ASP A 111 7.75 -13.06 -18.00
C ASP A 111 6.62 -12.01 -17.94
N ARG A 112 5.96 -11.74 -19.07
CA ARG A 112 4.88 -10.75 -19.17
C ARG A 112 3.63 -11.06 -18.34
N HIS A 113 3.49 -12.30 -17.83
CA HIS A 113 2.38 -12.75 -17.00
C HIS A 113 2.80 -12.91 -15.51
N SER A 114 4.02 -12.52 -15.17
CA SER A 114 4.51 -12.55 -13.79
C SER A 114 3.99 -11.36 -12.98
N LEU A 115 4.02 -11.51 -11.66
CA LEU A 115 3.61 -10.51 -10.68
C LEU A 115 4.82 -10.03 -9.88
N LEU A 116 4.99 -8.72 -9.76
CA LEU A 116 5.93 -8.13 -8.79
C LEU A 116 5.17 -7.67 -7.54
N ILE A 117 5.61 -8.08 -6.36
CA ILE A 117 5.01 -7.67 -5.08
C ILE A 117 6.01 -6.78 -4.37
N ASN A 118 5.67 -5.52 -4.19
CA ASN A 118 6.53 -4.53 -3.56
C ASN A 118 6.17 -4.45 -2.07
N LEU A 119 7.03 -4.98 -1.20
CA LEU A 119 6.86 -4.92 0.25
C LEU A 119 7.88 -3.95 0.83
N GLY A 120 7.41 -2.75 1.20
CA GLY A 120 8.26 -1.72 1.78
C GLY A 120 7.63 -0.34 1.87
N GLY A 121 8.47 0.66 2.17
CA GLY A 121 8.06 2.08 2.19
C GLY A 121 7.88 2.68 0.79
N GLY A 122 7.73 4.01 0.72
CA GLY A 122 7.51 4.73 -0.54
C GLY A 122 8.61 4.52 -1.58
N VAL A 123 9.87 4.35 -1.16
CA VAL A 123 11.01 4.06 -2.06
C VAL A 123 10.80 2.75 -2.81
N ILE A 124 10.48 1.67 -2.09
CA ILE A 124 10.22 0.35 -2.68
C ILE A 124 8.96 0.40 -3.55
N GLY A 125 7.92 1.09 -3.09
CA GLY A 125 6.68 1.23 -3.85
C GLY A 125 6.87 1.93 -5.19
N ASP A 126 7.48 3.10 -5.20
CA ASP A 126 7.69 3.91 -6.41
C ASP A 126 8.62 3.21 -7.40
N MET A 127 9.77 2.76 -6.90
CA MET A 127 10.79 2.15 -7.75
C MET A 127 10.36 0.76 -8.23
N GLY A 128 9.80 -0.06 -7.34
CA GLY A 128 9.30 -1.39 -7.68
C GLY A 128 8.16 -1.32 -8.70
N GLY A 129 7.20 -0.43 -8.49
CA GLY A 129 6.13 -0.20 -9.46
C GLY A 129 6.68 0.32 -10.79
N PHE A 130 7.65 1.24 -10.79
CA PHE A 130 8.30 1.72 -12.01
C PHE A 130 8.99 0.57 -12.75
N CYS A 131 9.71 -0.30 -12.03
CA CYS A 131 10.32 -1.50 -12.58
C CYS A 131 9.28 -2.43 -13.21
N ALA A 132 8.17 -2.71 -12.53
CA ALA A 132 7.09 -3.54 -13.06
C ALA A 132 6.41 -2.93 -14.30
N ALA A 133 6.18 -1.61 -14.30
CA ALA A 133 5.52 -0.91 -15.40
C ALA A 133 6.38 -0.86 -16.67
N THR A 134 7.69 -0.98 -16.55
CA THR A 134 8.64 -0.91 -17.67
C THR A 134 9.17 -2.27 -18.11
N PHE A 135 9.18 -3.27 -17.22
CA PHE A 135 9.60 -4.65 -17.53
C PHE A 135 8.61 -5.33 -18.48
N PHE A 136 9.10 -5.90 -19.59
CA PHE A 136 8.27 -6.43 -20.69
C PHE A 136 7.16 -5.46 -21.18
N ARG A 137 7.37 -4.13 -21.06
CA ARG A 137 6.38 -3.07 -21.34
C ARG A 137 5.16 -3.07 -20.40
N GLY A 138 5.32 -3.65 -19.21
CA GLY A 138 4.33 -3.66 -18.16
C GLY A 138 3.94 -5.07 -17.74
N ILE A 139 4.20 -5.39 -16.48
CA ILE A 139 3.66 -6.55 -15.78
C ILE A 139 2.78 -6.08 -14.61
N PRO A 140 1.82 -6.90 -14.13
CA PRO A 140 1.07 -6.57 -12.93
C PRO A 140 2.00 -6.44 -11.70
N PHE A 141 1.63 -5.56 -10.78
CA PHE A 141 2.28 -5.45 -9.48
C PHE A 141 1.29 -5.15 -8.36
N VAL A 142 1.68 -5.47 -7.13
CA VAL A 142 0.93 -5.21 -5.89
C VAL A 142 1.80 -4.38 -4.95
N GLN A 143 1.19 -3.42 -4.26
CA GLN A 143 1.86 -2.64 -3.22
C GLN A 143 1.48 -3.17 -1.82
N ILE A 144 2.47 -3.39 -0.97
CA ILE A 144 2.30 -3.70 0.45
C ILE A 144 3.08 -2.65 1.25
N PRO A 145 2.50 -1.45 1.47
CA PRO A 145 3.16 -0.37 2.17
C PRO A 145 3.43 -0.65 3.64
N THR A 146 4.68 -0.48 4.07
CA THR A 146 5.14 -0.77 5.44
C THR A 146 5.40 0.46 6.29
N THR A 147 5.35 1.68 5.73
CA THR A 147 5.48 2.93 6.48
C THR A 147 4.17 3.69 6.50
N LEU A 148 3.90 4.45 7.57
CA LEU A 148 2.67 5.21 7.68
C LEU A 148 2.49 6.17 6.49
N LEU A 149 3.58 6.84 6.06
CA LEU A 149 3.56 7.72 4.90
C LEU A 149 3.19 6.99 3.60
N SER A 150 3.73 5.80 3.37
CA SER A 150 3.40 5.04 2.16
C SER A 150 2.01 4.42 2.22
N GLN A 151 1.49 4.13 3.41
CA GLN A 151 0.13 3.63 3.61
C GLN A 151 -0.92 4.68 3.31
N VAL A 152 -0.70 5.95 3.66
CA VAL A 152 -1.72 7.01 3.52
C VAL A 152 -1.62 7.84 2.23
N ASP A 153 -0.46 7.86 1.58
CA ASP A 153 -0.21 8.73 0.43
C ASP A 153 0.49 7.98 -0.71
N ALA A 154 1.76 7.59 -0.53
CA ALA A 154 2.63 7.20 -1.66
C ALA A 154 2.14 5.97 -2.45
N SER A 155 1.38 5.07 -1.84
CA SER A 155 0.87 3.88 -2.53
C SER A 155 -0.41 4.11 -3.33
N ILE A 156 -0.91 5.36 -3.41
CA ILE A 156 -2.21 5.71 -3.99
C ILE A 156 -2.04 6.81 -5.03
N GLY A 157 -2.64 6.61 -6.20
CA GLY A 157 -2.54 7.54 -7.34
C GLY A 157 -1.53 7.12 -8.42
N GLY A 158 -0.88 5.96 -8.28
CA GLY A 158 -0.12 5.32 -9.35
C GLY A 158 1.10 6.11 -9.86
N LYS A 159 1.59 7.09 -9.07
CA LYS A 159 2.82 7.82 -9.37
C LYS A 159 4.01 6.94 -9.03
N LEU A 160 4.75 6.56 -10.05
CA LEU A 160 5.90 5.68 -9.92
C LEU A 160 7.09 6.36 -10.55
N GLY A 161 8.26 6.27 -9.91
CA GLY A 161 9.44 6.88 -10.47
C GLY A 161 10.67 6.75 -9.62
N VAL A 162 11.75 7.28 -10.19
CA VAL A 162 13.07 7.33 -9.58
C VAL A 162 13.69 8.71 -9.73
N ASP A 163 14.68 8.96 -8.89
CA ASP A 163 15.44 10.19 -8.91
C ASP A 163 16.44 10.16 -10.06
N LEU A 164 16.65 11.32 -10.68
CA LEU A 164 17.69 11.53 -11.68
C LEU A 164 18.61 12.64 -11.20
N ASN A 165 19.83 12.26 -10.81
CA ASN A 165 20.80 13.14 -10.17
C ASN A 165 20.21 13.81 -8.91
N TRP A 166 20.05 15.14 -8.90
CA TRP A 166 19.49 15.90 -7.77
C TRP A 166 17.98 16.14 -7.89
N VAL A 167 17.34 15.68 -8.97
CA VAL A 167 15.91 15.92 -9.22
C VAL A 167 15.12 14.70 -8.78
N LYS A 168 14.30 14.89 -7.74
CA LYS A 168 13.44 13.83 -7.20
C LYS A 168 12.32 13.45 -8.16
N ASN A 169 12.04 12.15 -8.28
CA ASN A 169 10.94 11.62 -9.10
C ASN A 169 10.92 12.14 -10.55
N ALA A 170 12.09 12.46 -11.11
CA ALA A 170 12.20 13.09 -12.42
C ALA A 170 11.84 12.14 -13.58
N VAL A 171 12.05 10.84 -13.39
CA VAL A 171 11.78 9.80 -14.38
C VAL A 171 10.75 8.85 -13.80
N GLY A 172 9.61 8.73 -14.48
CA GLY A 172 8.49 7.98 -13.93
C GLY A 172 7.38 7.71 -14.92
N VAL A 173 6.35 7.02 -14.43
CA VAL A 173 5.12 6.69 -15.16
C VAL A 173 3.92 6.79 -14.22
N PHE A 174 2.75 7.02 -14.80
CA PHE A 174 1.48 6.83 -14.11
C PHE A 174 0.97 5.42 -14.39
N LYS A 175 0.95 4.55 -13.39
CA LYS A 175 0.42 3.19 -13.50
C LYS A 175 -0.18 2.73 -12.17
N ASN A 176 -1.43 2.30 -12.21
CA ASN A 176 -2.11 1.76 -11.03
C ASN A 176 -1.66 0.32 -10.71
N PRO A 177 -1.54 -0.03 -9.41
CA PRO A 177 -1.29 -1.40 -8.98
C PRO A 177 -2.53 -2.27 -9.22
N ARG A 178 -2.35 -3.59 -9.11
CA ARG A 178 -3.47 -4.55 -9.06
C ARG A 178 -4.26 -4.44 -7.76
N ALA A 179 -3.53 -4.22 -6.66
CA ALA A 179 -4.08 -3.99 -5.33
C ALA A 179 -3.05 -3.27 -4.44
N VAL A 180 -3.53 -2.60 -3.39
CA VAL A 180 -2.72 -2.07 -2.30
C VAL A 180 -3.15 -2.76 -1.02
N LEU A 181 -2.23 -3.39 -0.30
CA LEU A 181 -2.50 -4.15 0.93
C LEU A 181 -1.93 -3.39 2.13
N VAL A 182 -2.79 -2.66 2.83
CA VAL A 182 -2.45 -1.83 3.99
C VAL A 182 -2.65 -2.63 5.26
N ASP A 183 -1.54 -2.97 5.93
CA ASP A 183 -1.57 -3.64 7.23
C ASP A 183 -1.08 -2.68 8.33
N PRO A 184 -1.94 -2.31 9.31
CA PRO A 184 -1.53 -1.50 10.44
C PRO A 184 -0.46 -2.16 11.32
N GLU A 185 -0.34 -3.50 11.31
CA GLU A 185 0.60 -4.22 12.18
C GLU A 185 2.07 -3.88 11.86
N PHE A 186 2.39 -3.55 10.61
CA PHE A 186 3.75 -3.13 10.23
C PHE A 186 4.24 -1.91 11.01
N LEU A 187 3.33 -1.01 11.40
CA LEU A 187 3.64 0.22 12.11
C LEU A 187 4.22 -0.03 13.52
N GLN A 188 3.99 -1.20 14.11
CA GLN A 188 4.55 -1.58 15.42
C GLN A 188 6.07 -1.69 15.40
N THR A 189 6.65 -1.97 14.23
CA THR A 189 8.11 -2.09 14.04
C THR A 189 8.74 -0.83 13.47
N LEU A 190 7.93 0.18 13.12
CA LEU A 190 8.38 1.37 12.42
C LEU A 190 9.11 2.32 13.39
N PRO A 191 10.29 2.88 13.01
CA PRO A 191 10.97 3.84 13.85
C PRO A 191 10.10 5.07 14.18
N PRO A 192 10.16 5.61 15.41
CA PRO A 192 9.32 6.75 15.81
C PRO A 192 9.47 7.99 14.92
N SER A 193 10.63 8.22 14.29
CA SER A 193 10.83 9.31 13.35
C SER A 193 10.02 9.12 12.05
N GLU A 194 10.00 7.91 11.51
CA GLU A 194 9.24 7.56 10.31
C GLU A 194 7.74 7.58 10.59
N LEU A 195 7.33 7.11 11.78
CA LEU A 195 5.94 7.20 12.21
C LEU A 195 5.47 8.66 12.33
N ARG A 196 6.28 9.54 12.93
CA ARG A 196 5.99 10.99 12.97
C ARG A 196 5.95 11.63 11.58
N SER A 197 6.83 11.20 10.68
CA SER A 197 6.85 11.68 9.29
C SER A 197 5.52 11.37 8.58
N GLY A 198 5.05 10.12 8.66
CA GLY A 198 3.74 9.75 8.12
C GLY A 198 2.58 10.43 8.84
N PHE A 199 2.69 10.66 10.15
CA PHE A 199 1.63 11.31 10.91
C PHE A 199 1.39 12.76 10.48
N ALA A 200 2.42 13.47 10.03
CA ALA A 200 2.27 14.81 9.47
C ALA A 200 1.31 14.83 8.26
N GLU A 201 1.36 13.79 7.43
CA GLU A 201 0.48 13.62 6.27
C GLU A 201 -0.96 13.30 6.68
N VAL A 202 -1.14 12.48 7.73
CA VAL A 202 -2.46 12.22 8.32
C VAL A 202 -3.09 13.50 8.87
N ILE A 203 -2.31 14.33 9.57
CA ILE A 203 -2.75 15.66 10.04
C ILE A 203 -3.17 16.52 8.86
N LYS A 204 -2.40 16.52 7.77
CA LYS A 204 -2.74 17.28 6.56
C LYS A 204 -4.11 16.88 6.02
N HIS A 205 -4.38 15.59 5.87
CA HIS A 205 -5.69 15.10 5.42
C HIS A 205 -6.84 15.57 6.31
N ALA A 206 -6.66 15.47 7.64
CA ALA A 206 -7.65 15.94 8.59
C ALA A 206 -7.94 17.44 8.45
N LEU A 207 -6.90 18.27 8.37
CA LEU A 207 -7.03 19.72 8.29
C LEU A 207 -7.71 20.20 7.00
N ILE A 208 -7.53 19.48 5.89
CA ILE A 208 -8.06 19.91 4.59
C ILE A 208 -9.46 19.36 4.29
N ALA A 209 -9.86 18.23 4.92
CA ALA A 209 -11.04 17.49 4.50
C ALA A 209 -11.89 16.88 5.62
N ASP A 210 -11.39 16.72 6.85
CA ASP A 210 -12.11 15.96 7.87
C ASP A 210 -11.89 16.50 9.29
N SER A 211 -12.84 17.31 9.75
CA SER A 211 -12.85 17.86 11.11
C SER A 211 -13.06 16.80 12.19
N GLU A 212 -13.71 15.67 11.88
CA GLU A 212 -13.91 14.59 12.85
C GLU A 212 -12.59 13.85 13.06
N LEU A 213 -11.88 13.52 11.98
CA LEU A 213 -10.53 12.97 12.05
C LEU A 213 -9.62 13.92 12.84
N TRP A 214 -9.66 15.23 12.57
CA TRP A 214 -8.86 16.21 13.30
C TRP A 214 -9.09 16.14 14.82
N ASN A 215 -10.36 16.07 15.25
CA ASN A 215 -10.71 15.96 16.66
C ASN A 215 -10.23 14.63 17.29
N GLN A 216 -10.14 13.55 16.52
CA GLN A 216 -9.56 12.28 16.96
C GLN A 216 -8.03 12.36 17.11
N LEU A 217 -7.35 13.16 16.29
CA LEU A 217 -5.88 13.29 16.33
C LEU A 217 -5.38 14.19 17.46
N LEU A 218 -6.14 15.24 17.82
CA LEU A 218 -5.78 16.22 18.86
C LEU A 218 -5.31 15.63 20.20
N PRO A 219 -5.97 14.60 20.77
CA PRO A 219 -5.57 14.05 22.07
C PRO A 219 -4.36 13.10 21.99
N LEU A 220 -3.87 12.74 20.80
CA LEU A 220 -2.79 11.76 20.65
C LEU A 220 -1.45 12.32 21.13
N GLN A 221 -0.84 11.66 22.11
CA GLN A 221 0.47 12.03 22.66
C GLN A 221 1.57 11.03 22.30
N ASP A 222 1.24 9.73 22.32
CA ASP A 222 2.16 8.65 21.99
C ASP A 222 1.66 7.85 20.78
N LEU A 223 2.30 8.09 19.64
CA LEU A 223 1.99 7.43 18.37
C LEU A 223 2.23 5.92 18.38
N GLY A 224 3.04 5.40 19.31
CA GLY A 224 3.34 3.97 19.41
C GLY A 224 2.20 3.13 20.00
N THR A 225 1.20 3.76 20.63
CA THR A 225 0.06 3.09 21.28
C THR A 225 -1.27 3.28 20.54
N VAL A 226 -1.23 3.98 19.41
CA VAL A 226 -2.40 4.32 18.61
C VAL A 226 -2.94 3.09 17.89
N ASP A 227 -4.25 2.89 17.95
CA ASP A 227 -4.93 2.00 17.01
C ASP A 227 -5.01 2.70 15.64
N TRP A 228 -4.08 2.34 14.77
CA TRP A 228 -3.91 2.97 13.46
C TRP A 228 -4.99 2.57 12.45
N ALA A 229 -5.67 1.44 12.64
CA ALA A 229 -6.65 0.94 11.67
C ALA A 229 -7.76 1.96 11.31
N PRO A 230 -8.49 2.57 12.27
CA PRO A 230 -9.51 3.58 11.97
C PRO A 230 -8.95 4.86 11.36
N ILE A 231 -7.75 5.30 11.80
CA ILE A 231 -7.10 6.51 11.31
C ILE A 231 -6.64 6.33 9.85
N LEU A 232 -6.04 5.18 9.55
CA LEU A 232 -5.65 4.80 8.19
C LEU A 232 -6.88 4.80 7.27
N GLU A 233 -7.98 4.16 7.67
CA GLU A 233 -9.20 4.13 6.88
C GLU A 233 -9.75 5.53 6.57
N ALA A 234 -9.83 6.42 7.57
CA ALA A 234 -10.28 7.79 7.36
C ALA A 234 -9.36 8.56 6.41
N SER A 235 -8.05 8.48 6.64
CA SER A 235 -7.01 9.10 5.81
C SER A 235 -7.05 8.61 4.35
N LEU A 236 -7.20 7.30 4.17
CA LEU A 236 -7.28 6.64 2.87
C LEU A 236 -8.54 7.04 2.09
N ARG A 237 -9.67 7.23 2.78
CA ARG A 237 -10.91 7.73 2.14
C ARG A 237 -10.70 9.12 1.57
N ILE A 238 -10.08 10.02 2.33
CA ILE A 238 -9.77 11.39 1.87
C ILE A 238 -8.85 11.33 0.65
N LYS A 239 -7.76 10.56 0.71
CA LYS A 239 -6.82 10.42 -0.41
C LYS A 239 -7.48 9.84 -1.66
N ARG A 240 -8.33 8.83 -1.50
CA ARG A 240 -9.12 8.25 -2.59
C ARG A 240 -9.97 9.32 -3.27
N ASP A 241 -10.69 10.13 -2.50
CA ASP A 241 -11.60 11.14 -3.04
C ASP A 241 -10.81 12.18 -3.87
N VAL A 242 -9.67 12.65 -3.35
CA VAL A 242 -8.75 13.54 -4.07
C VAL A 242 -8.24 12.91 -5.38
N VAL A 243 -7.80 11.65 -5.35
CA VAL A 243 -7.28 10.96 -6.54
C VAL A 243 -8.37 10.68 -7.57
N GLN A 244 -9.62 10.47 -7.14
CA GLN A 244 -10.75 10.30 -8.05
C GLN A 244 -11.15 11.61 -8.74
N GLU A 245 -11.01 12.74 -8.04
CA GLU A 245 -11.27 14.07 -8.59
C GLU A 245 -10.18 14.52 -9.57
N ASP A 246 -8.90 14.27 -9.25
CA ASP A 246 -7.77 14.65 -10.11
C ASP A 246 -6.71 13.53 -10.25
N PRO A 247 -6.97 12.51 -11.09
CA PRO A 247 -6.12 11.32 -11.20
C PRO A 247 -4.74 11.58 -11.82
N TYR A 248 -4.55 12.73 -12.49
CA TYR A 248 -3.30 13.08 -13.18
C TYR A 248 -2.69 14.39 -12.70
N GLU A 249 -3.17 14.92 -11.57
CA GLU A 249 -2.70 16.18 -10.95
C GLU A 249 -2.62 17.35 -11.93
N LYS A 250 -3.73 17.63 -12.63
CA LYS A 250 -3.81 18.76 -13.57
C LYS A 250 -4.17 20.09 -12.91
N GLY A 251 -4.60 20.08 -11.64
CA GLY A 251 -4.95 21.28 -10.87
C GLY A 251 -6.38 21.73 -11.08
#